data_AF-X1LIL3-F1
#
_entry.id   AF-X1LIL3-F1
#
_cell.length_a   1.000
_cell.length_b   1.000
_cell.length_c   1.000
_cell.angle_alpha   90.00
_cell.angle_beta   90.00
_cell.angle_gamma   90.00
#
_symmetry.space_group_name_H-M   'P 1'
#
loop_
_entity.id
_entity.type
_entity.pdbx_description
1 polymer ?
#
loop_
_entity_poly.entity_id
_entity_poly.type
_entity_poly.pdbx_seq_one_letter_code
_entity_poly.pdbx_strand_id
1 'polypeptide(L)' 'IVGTGAFGYVEVKQDVKEFLKSNKIELIAEPTDKACKTYNEKSQAEEQVIAALHLTC' A
#
# COMPACT_ATOMS: atom_id res chain seq x y z
N ILE A 1 -0.68 -0.95 -3.00
CA ILE A 1 -0.75 -1.10 -1.53
C ILE A 1 0.65 -0.91 -0.95
N VAL A 2 0.81 -0.07 0.07
CA VAL A 2 2.08 0.16 0.77
C VAL A 2 1.92 -0.29 2.22
N GLY A 3 2.73 -1.27 2.64
CA GLY A 3 2.87 -1.68 4.02
C GLY A 3 3.84 -0.76 4.74
N THR A 4 3.37 -0.05 5.78
CA THR A 4 4.13 1.02 6.44
C THR A 4 5.01 0.54 7.60
N GLY A 5 5.29 -0.76 7.67
CA GLY A 5 5.99 -1.41 8.77
C GLY A 5 5.02 -1.97 9.81
N ALA A 6 5.56 -2.75 10.74
CA ALA A 6 4.87 -3.27 11.91
C ALA A 6 4.35 -2.15 12.83
N PHE A 7 5.03 -1.01 12.86
CA PHE A 7 4.63 0.16 13.67
C PHE A 7 4.00 1.28 12.86
N GLY A 8 3.97 1.15 11.53
CA GLY A 8 3.34 2.13 10.65
C GLY A 8 4.08 3.45 10.50
N TYR A 9 5.41 3.48 10.67
CA TYR A 9 6.20 4.71 10.66
C TYR A 9 6.56 5.21 9.26
N VAL A 10 6.46 4.36 8.24
CA VAL A 10 6.70 4.82 6.87
C VAL A 10 5.59 5.80 6.46
N GLU A 11 6.00 7.05 6.23
CA GLU A 11 5.13 8.07 5.67
C GLU A 11 5.25 8.09 4.13
N VAL A 12 4.12 7.94 3.43
CA VAL A 12 4.07 8.20 1.99
C VAL A 12 3.94 9.70 1.77
N LYS A 13 4.98 10.30 1.17
CA LYS A 13 5.02 11.73 0.85
C LYS A 13 3.92 12.15 -0.12
N GLN A 14 3.55 13.43 -0.06
CA GLN A 14 2.45 14.00 -0.84
C GLN A 14 2.69 13.94 -2.36
N ASP A 15 3.92 14.17 -2.80
CA ASP A 15 4.34 14.06 -4.21
C ASP A 15 4.10 12.65 -4.78
N VAL A 16 4.37 11.60 -4.00
CA VAL A 16 4.08 10.21 -4.37
C VAL A 16 2.57 9.98 -4.49
N LYS A 17 1.76 10.51 -3.56
CA LYS A 17 0.30 10.39 -3.61
C LYS A 17 -0.27 11.04 -4.86
N GLU A 18 0.22 12.24 -5.18
CA GLU A 18 -0.21 13.00 -6.36
C GLU A 18 0.21 12.31 -7.66
N PHE A 19 1.44 11.80 -7.72
CA PHE A 19 1.92 11.03 -8.87
C PHE A 19 1.08 9.78 -9.11
N LEU A 20 0.78 9.00 -8.08
CA LEU A 20 -0.05 7.80 -8.23
C LEU A 20 -1.47 8.17 -8.68
N LYS A 21 -2.06 9.20 -8.08
CA LYS A 21 -3.38 9.71 -8.46
C LYS A 21 -3.43 10.19 -9.91
N SER A 22 -2.43 10.93 -10.38
CA SER A 22 -2.36 11.40 -11.79
C SER A 22 -2.25 10.24 -12.78
N ASN A 23 -1.66 9.13 -12.36
CA ASN A 23 -1.57 7.90 -13.14
C ASN A 23 -2.78 6.97 -12.95
N LYS A 24 -3.85 7.43 -12.30
CA LYS A 24 -5.07 6.64 -12.01
C LYS A 24 -4.79 5.38 -11.19
N ILE A 25 -3.76 5.43 -10.33
CA ILE A 25 -3.41 4.34 -9.41
C ILE A 25 -3.96 4.69 -8.02
N GLU A 26 -4.77 3.80 -7.47
CA GLU A 26 -5.24 3.90 -6.09
C GLU A 26 -4.11 3.55 -5.11
N LEU A 27 -3.83 4.45 -4.17
CA LEU A 27 -2.88 4.21 -3.09
C LEU A 27 -3.62 3.88 -1.80
N ILE A 28 -3.30 2.72 -1.23
CA ILE A 28 -3.67 2.30 0.13
C ILE A 28 -2.36 2.16 0.92
N ALA A 29 -2.22 2.91 2.01
CA ALA A 29 -1.05 2.88 2.89
C ALA A 29 -1.48 2.54 4.31
N GLU A 30 -1.01 1.42 4.84
CA GLU A 30 -1.47 0.84 6.11
C GLU A 30 -0.33 0.07 6.80
N PRO A 31 -0.40 -0.17 8.12
CA PRO A 31 0.52 -1.10 8.78
C PRO A 31 0.62 -2.43 8.03
N THR A 32 1.83 -3.00 7.97
CA THR A 32 2.14 -4.10 7.05
C THR A 32 1.27 -5.33 7.26
N ASP A 33 0.85 -5.61 8.50
CA ASP A 33 -0.06 -6.71 8.82
C ASP A 33 -1.44 -6.55 8.15
N LYS A 34 -1.96 -5.32 8.13
CA LYS A 34 -3.23 -4.96 7.48
C LYS A 34 -3.07 -4.90 5.96
N ALA A 35 -1.99 -4.30 5.48
CA ALA A 35 -1.66 -4.23 4.06
C ALA A 35 -1.62 -5.61 3.38
N CYS A 36 -1.08 -6.63 4.07
CA CYS A 36 -1.10 -8.01 3.59
C CYS A 36 -2.52 -8.57 3.44
N LYS A 37 -3.42 -8.29 4.40
CA LYS A 37 -4.83 -8.73 4.34
C LYS A 37 -5.55 -8.08 3.16
N THR A 38 -5.43 -6.77 3.03
CA THR A 38 -6.03 -6.03 1.91
C THR A 38 -5.48 -6.46 0.56
N TYR A 39 -4.18 -6.76 0.47
CA TYR A 39 -3.61 -7.33 -0.75
C TYR A 39 -4.24 -8.67 -1.10
N ASN A 40 -4.33 -9.58 -0.12
CA ASN A 40 -4.91 -10.91 -0.35
C ASN A 40 -6.38 -10.83 -0.80
N GLU A 41 -7.19 -9.98 -0.17
CA GLU A 41 -8.59 -9.75 -0.54
C GLU A 41 -8.72 -9.23 -1.97
N LYS A 42 -7.96 -8.19 -2.34
CA LYS A 42 -8.02 -7.59 -3.67
C LYS A 42 -7.41 -8.47 -4.77
N SER A 43 -6.31 -9.17 -4.47
CA SER A 43 -5.69 -10.11 -5.39
C SER A 43 -6.62 -11.28 -5.74
N GLN A 44 -7.52 -11.67 -4.83
CA GLN A 44 -8.53 -12.71 -5.10
C GLN A 44 -9.70 -12.19 -5.94
N ALA A 45 -9.94 -10.88 -5.94
CA ALA A 45 -11.01 -10.23 -6.71
C ALA A 45 -10.62 -9.93 -8.18
N GLU A 46 -9.56 -10.57 -8.71
CA GLU A 46 -8.99 -10.33 -10.05
C GLU A 46 -8.55 -8.88 -10.32
N GLU A 47 -8.36 -8.07 -9.27
CA GLU A 47 -7.81 -6.72 -9.41
C GLU A 47 -6.31 -6.77 -9.76
N GLN A 48 -5.84 -5.84 -10.61
CA GLN A 48 -4.40 -5.65 -10.79
C GLN A 48 -3.82 -4.93 -9.58
N VAL A 49 -3.20 -5.68 -8.67
CA VAL A 49 -2.69 -5.17 -7.40
C VAL A 49 -1.18 -5.30 -7.33
N ILE A 50 -0.51 -4.24 -6.88
CA ILE A 50 0.92 -4.23 -6.53
C ILE A 50 1.07 -3.92 -5.04
N ALA A 51 1.97 -4.62 -4.36
CA ALA A 51 2.34 -4.38 -2.96
C ALA A 51 3.82 -3.98 -2.82
N ALA A 52 4.08 -2.95 -2.03
CA ALA A 52 5.40 -2.62 -1.51
C ALA A 52 5.35 -2.73 0.02
N LEU A 53 6.07 -3.69 0.60
CA LEU A 53 5.93 -4.04 2.02
C LEU A 53 7.23 -3.74 2.76
N HIS A 54 7.16 -2.81 3.71
CA HIS A 54 8.21 -2.67 4.71
C HIS A 54 8.01 -3.70 5.83
N LEU A 55 9.03 -4.48 6.17
CA LEU A 55 8.87 -5.65 7.04
C LEU A 55 9.00 -5.34 8.54
N THR A 56 9.67 -4.25 8.92
CA THR A 56 9.99 -3.91 10.31
C THR A 56 9.44 -2.53 10.70
N CYS A 57 10.27 -1.58 11.16
CA CYS A 57 9.83 -0.27 11.66
C CYS A 57 9.77 0.77 10.55
#